data_AF-A0A0G1ZQ27-F1
#
_entry.id   AF-A0A0G1ZQ27-F1
#
_cell.length_a   1.000
_cell.length_b   1.000
_cell.length_c   1.000
_cell.angle_alpha   90.00
_cell.angle_beta   90.00
_cell.angle_gamma   90.00
#
_symmetry.space_group_name_H-M   'P 1'
#
loop_
_entity.id
_entity.type
_entity.pdbx_description
1 polymer ?
#
loop_
_entity_poly.entity_id
_entity_poly.type
_entity_poly.pdbx_seq_one_letter_code
_entity_poly.pdbx_strand_id
1 'polypeptide(L)'
;MKITKISAHLSDSNRDRVGYALQAAFRPFGSLTEGVDGSALAEAMTHWVNAKSEEQKGLANELIGLVWAAETDQFSTVEVGSWEVVLRTPTSGTKIRLRRYAGGYHVEVDFGANGSESRATAILGAAELGGVRFDVYVG
;
A
#
# COMPACT_ATOMS: atom_id res chain seq x y z
N MET A 1 -15.26 -14.52 -10.14
CA MET A 1 -13.86 -14.91 -10.43
C MET A 1 -13.02 -14.49 -9.23
N LYS A 2 -12.08 -15.27 -8.72
CA LYS A 2 -11.40 -14.90 -7.48
C LYS A 2 -10.09 -14.19 -7.75
N ILE A 3 -10.08 -12.86 -7.59
CA ILE A 3 -8.84 -12.07 -7.64
C ILE A 3 -8.13 -12.24 -6.31
N THR A 4 -6.97 -12.89 -6.34
CA THR A 4 -6.15 -13.16 -5.16
C THR A 4 -5.10 -12.07 -4.95
N LYS A 5 -4.68 -11.42 -6.03
CA LYS A 5 -3.66 -10.38 -5.99
C LYS A 5 -3.81 -9.39 -7.14
N ILE A 6 -3.40 -8.16 -6.89
CA ILE A 6 -3.12 -7.15 -7.92
C ILE A 6 -1.74 -6.53 -7.68
N SER A 7 -1.03 -6.17 -8.75
CA SER A 7 0.27 -5.50 -8.61
C SER A 7 0.52 -4.44 -9.67
N ALA A 8 1.14 -3.33 -9.31
CA ALA A 8 1.61 -2.31 -10.24
C ALA A 8 3.15 -2.24 -10.21
N HIS A 9 3.75 -2.19 -11.40
CA HIS A 9 5.17 -1.93 -11.59
C HIS A 9 5.34 -0.51 -12.15
N LEU A 10 6.02 0.34 -11.39
CA LEU A 10 6.22 1.75 -11.71
C LEU A 10 7.71 2.02 -11.88
N SER A 11 8.13 2.44 -13.07
CA SER A 11 9.51 2.88 -13.28
C SER A 11 9.82 4.15 -12.47
N ASP A 12 11.10 4.45 -12.25
CA ASP A 12 11.52 5.70 -11.60
C ASP A 12 10.98 6.96 -12.32
N SER A 13 10.75 6.88 -13.63
CA SER A 13 10.13 7.96 -14.42
C SER A 13 8.64 8.20 -14.09
N ASN A 14 8.00 7.30 -13.34
CA ASN A 14 6.62 7.38 -12.88
C ASN A 14 6.54 7.42 -11.34
N ARG A 15 7.59 7.92 -10.67
CA ARG A 15 7.66 7.99 -9.20
C ARG A 15 6.48 8.75 -8.58
N ASP A 16 6.03 9.81 -9.23
CA ASP A 16 4.85 10.60 -8.85
C ASP A 16 3.58 9.74 -8.76
N ARG A 17 3.49 8.67 -9.57
CA ARG A 17 2.34 7.77 -9.60
C ARG A 17 2.32 6.73 -8.47
N VAL A 18 3.40 6.58 -7.72
CA VAL A 18 3.46 5.66 -6.56
C VAL A 18 2.43 6.05 -5.51
N GLY A 19 2.28 7.36 -5.25
CA GLY A 19 1.28 7.87 -4.31
C GLY A 19 -0.15 7.49 -4.72
N TYR A 20 -0.50 7.65 -6.01
CA TYR A 20 -1.81 7.25 -6.53
C TYR A 20 -2.06 5.74 -6.41
N ALA A 21 -1.05 4.92 -6.70
CA ALA A 21 -1.14 3.47 -6.56
C ALA A 21 -1.44 3.04 -5.11
N LEU A 22 -0.75 3.66 -4.14
CA LEU A 22 -0.92 3.38 -2.71
C LEU A 22 -2.27 3.87 -2.19
N GLN A 23 -2.66 5.10 -2.51
CA GLN A 23 -3.96 5.65 -2.11
C GLN A 23 -5.11 4.80 -2.66
N ALA A 24 -5.01 4.35 -3.92
CA ALA A 24 -5.98 3.41 -4.48
C ALA A 24 -6.01 2.09 -3.70
N ALA A 25 -4.84 1.54 -3.34
CA ALA A 25 -4.72 0.31 -2.57
C ALA A 25 -5.31 0.42 -1.15
N PHE A 26 -5.21 1.56 -0.48
CA PHE A 26 -5.72 1.74 0.89
C PHE A 26 -7.24 1.92 0.94
N ARG A 27 -7.81 2.53 -0.10
CA ARG A 27 -9.21 3.00 -0.13
C ARG A 27 -10.27 2.00 0.36
N PRO A 28 -10.18 0.67 0.08
CA PRO A 28 -11.18 -0.27 0.57
C PRO A 28 -11.08 -0.63 2.07
N PHE A 29 -10.09 -0.10 2.79
CA PHE A 29 -9.73 -0.55 4.13
C PHE A 29 -9.82 0.60 5.15
N GLY A 30 -10.94 0.63 5.89
CA GLY A 30 -11.15 1.62 6.96
C GLY A 30 -10.02 1.64 8.00
N SER A 31 -9.43 0.48 8.33
CA SER A 31 -8.27 0.33 9.22
C SER A 31 -6.98 1.03 8.76
N LEU A 32 -7.02 1.73 7.63
CA LEU A 32 -5.94 2.54 7.07
C LEU A 32 -6.37 3.97 6.72
N THR A 33 -7.67 4.24 6.56
CA THR A 33 -8.16 5.51 5.99
C THR A 33 -9.30 6.17 6.77
N GLU A 34 -9.89 5.49 7.76
CA GLU A 34 -10.96 6.08 8.57
C GLU A 34 -10.38 7.15 9.50
N GLY A 35 -10.84 8.40 9.37
CA GLY A 35 -10.31 9.54 10.12
C GLY A 35 -8.89 9.97 9.76
N VAL A 36 -8.25 9.33 8.76
CA VAL A 36 -6.85 9.58 8.38
C VAL A 36 -6.73 9.90 6.90
N ASP A 37 -5.87 10.86 6.57
CA ASP A 37 -5.49 11.16 5.20
C ASP A 37 -4.55 10.07 4.65
N GLY A 38 -5.09 9.22 3.76
CA GLY A 38 -4.31 8.17 3.10
C GLY A 38 -3.14 8.68 2.27
N SER A 39 -3.09 9.97 1.91
CA SER A 39 -1.94 10.58 1.24
C SER A 39 -0.73 10.67 2.15
N ALA A 40 -0.91 11.04 3.43
CA ALA A 40 0.18 11.09 4.41
C ALA A 40 0.80 9.70 4.64
N LEU A 41 -0.04 8.64 4.68
CA LEU A 41 0.44 7.26 4.77
C LEU A 41 1.22 6.84 3.50
N ALA A 42 0.72 7.18 2.32
CA ALA A 42 1.41 6.89 1.05
C ALA A 42 2.76 7.60 0.95
N GLU A 43 2.83 8.86 1.41
CA GLU A 43 4.05 9.66 1.49
C GLU A 43 5.04 9.04 2.47
N ALA A 44 4.61 8.67 3.68
CA ALA A 44 5.47 8.03 4.67
C ALA A 44 6.04 6.70 4.16
N MET A 45 5.24 5.85 3.50
CA MET A 45 5.72 4.60 2.90
C MET A 45 6.74 4.89 1.80
N THR A 46 6.45 5.87 0.95
CA THR A 46 7.36 6.28 -0.13
C THR A 46 8.65 6.87 0.43
N HIS A 47 8.59 7.66 1.51
CA HIS A 47 9.76 8.22 2.17
C HIS A 47 10.64 7.11 2.73
N TRP A 48 10.07 6.14 3.44
CA TRP A 48 10.80 4.99 3.97
C TRP A 48 11.61 4.26 2.89
N VAL A 49 10.97 3.87 1.78
CA VAL A 49 11.64 3.09 0.72
C VAL A 49 12.63 3.91 -0.10
N ASN A 50 12.74 5.22 0.13
CA ASN A 50 13.73 6.09 -0.49
C ASN A 50 14.80 6.57 0.50
N ALA A 51 14.55 6.44 1.81
CA ALA A 51 15.41 6.95 2.87
C ALA A 51 16.71 6.17 2.97
N LYS A 52 17.77 6.85 3.42
CA LYS A 52 19.03 6.18 3.77
C LYS A 52 18.88 5.48 5.11
N SER A 53 19.74 4.49 5.36
CA SER A 53 19.66 3.65 6.57
C SER A 53 19.70 4.44 7.89
N GLU A 54 20.34 5.61 7.91
CA GLU A 54 20.45 6.48 9.09
C GLU A 54 19.15 7.23 9.44
N GLU A 55 18.29 7.49 8.44
CA GLU A 55 17.01 8.21 8.61
C GLU A 55 15.85 7.25 8.95
N GLN A 56 15.99 5.98 8.58
CA GLN A 56 14.92 4.97 8.68
C GLN A 56 14.35 4.84 10.09
N LYS A 57 15.16 4.85 11.15
CA LYS A 57 14.65 4.62 12.52
C LYS A 57 13.55 5.62 12.93
N GLY A 58 13.65 6.88 12.53
CA GLY A 58 12.62 7.89 12.81
C GLY A 58 11.33 7.65 12.02
N LEU A 59 11.48 7.25 10.75
CA LEU A 59 10.38 7.02 9.82
C LEU A 59 9.53 5.78 10.18
N ALA A 60 10.12 4.75 10.80
CA ALA A 60 9.35 3.59 11.27
C ALA A 60 8.30 3.99 12.31
N ASN A 61 8.67 4.85 13.26
CA ASN A 61 7.75 5.30 14.31
C ASN A 61 6.63 6.18 13.74
N GLU A 62 6.97 7.04 12.78
CA GLU A 62 6.00 7.88 12.06
C GLU A 62 4.98 7.02 11.30
N LEU A 63 5.45 6.00 10.57
CA LEU A 63 4.58 5.04 9.86
C LEU A 63 3.62 4.32 10.80
N ILE A 64 4.11 3.82 11.93
CA ILE A 64 3.26 3.15 12.93
C ILE A 64 2.24 4.14 13.50
N GLY A 65 2.67 5.35 13.82
CA GLY A 65 1.79 6.41 14.33
C GLY A 65 0.65 6.74 13.37
N LEU A 66 0.94 6.88 12.07
CA LEU A 66 -0.07 7.15 11.05
C LEU A 66 -1.09 6.01 10.90
N VAL A 67 -0.63 4.76 10.92
CA VAL A 67 -1.52 3.59 10.81
C VAL A 67 -2.41 3.45 12.05
N TRP A 68 -1.91 3.80 13.22
CA TRP A 68 -2.68 3.73 14.48
C TRP A 68 -3.52 4.98 14.74
N ALA A 69 -3.36 6.04 13.95
CA ALA A 69 -4.22 7.21 14.01
C ALA A 69 -5.60 6.96 13.37
N ALA A 70 -5.78 5.85 12.65
CA ALA A 70 -7.06 5.50 12.05
C ALA A 70 -8.13 5.29 13.13
N GLU A 71 -9.28 5.95 12.99
CA GLU A 71 -10.39 5.92 13.94
C GLU A 71 -11.17 4.60 13.85
N THR A 72 -10.50 3.49 14.16
CA THR A 72 -11.05 2.14 14.04
C THR A 72 -10.83 1.33 15.30
N ASP A 73 -11.63 0.28 15.46
CA ASP A 73 -11.54 -0.71 16.53
C ASP A 73 -10.47 -1.79 16.28
N GLN A 74 -9.90 -1.88 15.07
CA GLN A 74 -8.84 -2.82 14.72
C GLN A 74 -7.75 -2.18 13.86
N PHE A 75 -6.50 -2.24 14.35
CA PHE A 75 -5.36 -1.63 13.66
C PHE A 75 -4.66 -2.57 12.68
N SER A 76 -4.19 -2.00 11.58
CA SER A 76 -3.30 -2.70 10.65
C SER A 76 -1.89 -2.84 11.25
N THR A 77 -1.19 -3.93 10.94
CA THR A 77 0.22 -4.09 11.35
C THR A 77 1.16 -3.51 10.30
N VAL A 78 2.31 -3.01 10.75
CA VAL A 78 3.37 -2.46 9.88
C VAL A 78 4.62 -3.33 10.00
N GLU A 79 5.12 -3.81 8.88
CA GLU A 79 6.40 -4.50 8.77
C GLU A 79 7.31 -3.69 7.83
N VAL A 80 8.54 -3.41 8.25
CA VAL A 80 9.50 -2.63 7.46
C VAL A 80 10.78 -3.42 7.21
N GLY A 81 11.25 -3.38 5.97
CA GLY A 81 12.55 -3.89 5.54
C GLY A 81 13.38 -2.80 4.87
N SER A 82 14.63 -3.09 4.47
CA SER A 82 15.57 -2.06 4.00
C SER A 82 15.06 -1.17 2.85
N TRP A 83 14.20 -1.70 1.98
CA TRP A 83 13.60 -1.00 0.84
C TRP A 83 12.13 -1.37 0.64
N GLU A 84 11.47 -1.83 1.70
CA GLU A 84 10.12 -2.39 1.64
C GLU A 84 9.32 -1.98 2.87
N VAL A 85 8.03 -1.69 2.65
CA VAL A 85 7.02 -1.57 3.71
C VAL A 85 5.86 -2.49 3.36
N VAL A 86 5.38 -3.24 4.35
CA VAL A 86 4.20 -4.08 4.25
C VAL A 86 3.21 -3.66 5.34
N LEU A 87 1.99 -3.34 4.91
CA LEU A 87 0.84 -3.15 5.79
C LEU A 87 -0.02 -4.40 5.74
N ARG A 88 -0.60 -4.81 6.87
CA ARG A 88 -1.54 -5.93 6.91
C ARG A 88 -2.81 -5.55 7.65
N THR A 89 -3.94 -5.70 6.95
CA THR A 89 -5.27 -5.44 7.51
C THR A 89 -5.64 -6.50 8.54
N PRO A 90 -6.26 -6.13 9.68
CA PRO A 90 -6.47 -7.03 10.81
C PRO A 90 -7.51 -8.13 10.55
N THR A 91 -8.62 -7.81 9.87
CA THR A 91 -9.72 -8.76 9.66
C THR A 91 -9.46 -9.70 8.48
N SER A 92 -9.10 -9.14 7.33
CA SER A 92 -8.90 -9.93 6.10
C SER A 92 -7.50 -10.51 5.93
N GLY A 93 -6.53 -10.04 6.72
CA GLY A 93 -5.12 -10.41 6.54
C GLY A 93 -4.53 -9.94 5.20
N THR A 94 -5.24 -9.09 4.46
CA THR A 94 -4.80 -8.53 3.18
C THR A 94 -3.52 -7.75 3.39
N LYS A 95 -2.51 -8.05 2.57
CA LYS A 95 -1.21 -7.38 2.60
C LYS A 95 -1.16 -6.31 1.53
N ILE A 96 -0.67 -5.14 1.89
CA ILE A 96 -0.38 -4.05 0.97
C ILE A 96 1.12 -3.78 1.08
N ARG A 97 1.87 -4.02 0.01
CA ARG A 97 3.33 -3.88 -0.01
C ARG A 97 3.73 -2.75 -0.95
N LEU A 98 4.66 -1.92 -0.49
CA LEU A 98 5.50 -1.08 -1.34
C LEU A 98 6.93 -1.58 -1.26
N ARG A 99 7.57 -1.82 -2.41
CA ARG A 99 8.99 -2.16 -2.48
C ARG A 99 9.70 -1.30 -3.53
N ARG A 100 10.85 -0.74 -3.17
CA ARG A 100 11.80 -0.13 -4.12
C ARG A 100 12.78 -1.18 -4.64
N TYR A 101 13.11 -1.09 -5.92
CA TYR A 101 14.18 -1.85 -6.57
C TYR A 101 14.93 -0.96 -7.56
N ALA A 102 16.02 -1.47 -8.14
CA ALA A 102 16.79 -0.71 -9.12
C ALA A 102 15.92 -0.38 -10.34
N GLY A 103 15.66 0.90 -10.58
CA GLY A 103 14.87 1.39 -11.72
C GLY A 103 13.37 1.55 -11.46
N GLY A 104 12.87 1.30 -10.24
CA GLY A 104 11.45 1.55 -9.95
C GLY A 104 10.91 1.02 -8.62
N TYR A 105 9.58 0.87 -8.61
CA TYR A 105 8.74 0.54 -7.47
C TYR A 105 7.75 -0.56 -7.83
N HIS A 106 7.42 -1.37 -6.83
CA HIS A 106 6.39 -2.39 -6.90
C HIS A 106 5.36 -2.13 -5.81
N VAL A 107 4.10 -1.96 -6.20
CA VAL A 107 2.95 -1.90 -5.29
C VAL A 107 2.16 -3.17 -5.46
N GLU A 108 1.94 -3.91 -4.38
CA GLU A 108 1.20 -5.18 -4.37
C GLU A 108 0.06 -5.11 -3.37
N VAL A 109 -1.12 -5.62 -3.76
CA VAL A 109 -2.22 -5.92 -2.83
C VAL A 109 -2.51 -7.42 -2.94
N ASP A 110 -2.20 -8.16 -1.89
CA ASP A 110 -2.38 -9.60 -1.76
C ASP A 110 -3.55 -9.88 -0.82
N PHE A 111 -4.69 -10.29 -1.39
CA PHE A 111 -5.90 -10.67 -0.66
C PHE A 111 -5.81 -12.08 -0.06
N GLY A 112 -4.75 -12.82 -0.36
CA GLY A 112 -4.51 -14.19 0.09
C GLY A 112 -5.52 -15.20 -0.46
N ALA A 113 -5.59 -16.34 0.22
CA ALA A 113 -6.43 -17.46 -0.17
C ALA A 113 -7.93 -17.14 -0.17
N ASN A 114 -8.37 -16.04 0.43
CA ASN A 114 -9.78 -15.62 0.46
C ASN A 114 -10.17 -14.77 -0.76
N GLY A 115 -9.21 -14.05 -1.38
CA GLY A 115 -9.44 -13.21 -2.55
C GLY A 115 -10.47 -12.10 -2.32
N SER A 116 -10.58 -11.16 -3.26
CA SER A 116 -11.69 -10.20 -3.26
C SER A 116 -11.87 -9.52 -4.61
N GLU A 117 -12.88 -9.94 -5.37
CA GLU A 117 -13.22 -9.32 -6.65
C GLU A 117 -13.73 -7.89 -6.49
N SER A 118 -14.54 -7.63 -5.47
CA SER A 118 -15.11 -6.30 -5.19
C SER A 118 -14.04 -5.29 -4.78
N ARG A 119 -13.15 -5.65 -3.84
CA ARG A 119 -12.06 -4.76 -3.42
C ARG A 119 -11.05 -4.55 -4.53
N ALA A 120 -10.69 -5.61 -5.26
CA ALA A 120 -9.80 -5.48 -6.41
C ALA A 120 -10.37 -4.50 -7.44
N THR A 121 -11.63 -4.66 -7.85
CA THR A 121 -12.28 -3.76 -8.81
C THR A 121 -12.29 -2.31 -8.32
N ALA A 122 -12.57 -2.07 -7.04
CA ALA A 122 -12.53 -0.72 -6.46
C ALA A 122 -11.12 -0.10 -6.52
N ILE A 123 -10.07 -0.88 -6.25
CA ILE A 123 -8.68 -0.42 -6.35
C ILE A 123 -8.31 -0.14 -7.80
N LEU A 124 -8.65 -1.03 -8.73
CA LEU A 124 -8.37 -0.86 -10.16
C LEU A 124 -9.02 0.42 -10.70
N GLY A 125 -10.30 0.64 -10.40
CA GLY A 125 -11.00 1.86 -10.84
C GLY A 125 -10.43 3.13 -10.22
N ALA A 126 -10.01 3.11 -8.95
CA ALA A 126 -9.38 4.26 -8.31
C ALA A 126 -7.97 4.54 -8.88
N ALA A 127 -7.19 3.50 -9.16
CA ALA A 127 -5.84 3.61 -9.72
C ALA A 127 -5.86 4.15 -11.16
N GLU A 128 -6.84 3.76 -11.97
CA GLU A 128 -7.00 4.21 -13.35
C GLU A 128 -7.20 5.73 -13.44
N LEU A 129 -7.94 6.33 -12.49
CA LEU A 129 -8.11 7.79 -12.39
C LEU A 129 -6.78 8.51 -12.13
N GLY A 130 -5.83 7.85 -11.46
CA GLY A 130 -4.46 8.34 -11.24
C GLY A 130 -3.46 7.92 -12.33
N GLY A 131 -3.93 7.33 -13.44
CA GLY A 131 -3.07 6.86 -14.53
C GLY A 131 -2.18 5.66 -14.15
N VAL A 132 -2.55 4.88 -13.14
CA VAL A 132 -1.83 3.68 -12.71
C VAL A 132 -2.56 2.44 -13.20
N ARG A 133 -1.82 1.52 -13.82
CA ARG A 133 -2.34 0.20 -14.21
C ARG A 133 -1.79 -0.87 -13.28
N PHE A 134 -2.69 -1.70 -12.76
CA PHE A 134 -2.35 -2.91 -12.02
C PHE A 134 -2.58 -4.14 -12.88
N ASP A 135 -1.67 -5.09 -12.80
CA ASP A 135 -1.85 -6.46 -13.26
C ASP A 135 -2.71 -7.24 -12.26
N VAL A 136 -3.56 -8.13 -12.78
CA VAL A 136 -4.53 -8.90 -11.99
C VAL A 136 -4.17 -10.37 -12.00
N TYR A 137 -4.19 -10.99 -10.82
CA TYR A 137 -3.90 -12.40 -10.63
C TYR A 137 -5.13 -13.09 -10.05
N VAL A 138 -5.53 -14.16 -10.72
CA VAL A 138 -6.69 -14.99 -10.35
C VAL A 138 -6.22 -16.35 -9.86
N GLY A 139 -6.94 -16.92 -8.90
CA GLY A 139 -6.64 -18.23 -8.31
C GLY A 139 -7.88 -18.96 -7.83
#